data_AF-C8PMZ0-F1
#
_entry.id   AF-C8PMZ0-F1
#
_cell.length_a   1.000
_cell.length_b   1.000
_cell.length_c   1.000
_cell.angle_alpha   90.00
_cell.angle_beta   90.00
_cell.angle_gamma   90.00
#
_symmetry.space_group_name_H-M   'P 1'
#
loop_
_entity.id
_entity.type
_entity.pdbx_description
1 polymer ?
#
loop_
_entity_poly.entity_id
_entity_poly.type
_entity_poly.pdbx_seq_one_letter_code
_entity_poly.pdbx_strand_id
1 'polypeptide(L)'
;MEVQLQDLVEKIKQDGIASAEQQAAGIIAEAEKKAKAIVADAEKEAETLLKKTEVESQRFTNASEAAVKQACRNALIAFREGVTASLDALIKAETAAAYNSDVLKTLIPEAVKGWIKTNEADISVIMSPEDAKKLESALLAAFKKEVEKGIEVKSDAQLAGGFRIGVKDGSAYYDFSAEAVADLFSAYISSRAARLLKDAVKEL
;
A
#
# COMPACT_ATOMS: atom_id res chain seq x y z
N MET A 1 -84.10 27.85 54.89
CA MET A 1 -83.01 26.92 55.27
C MET A 1 -82.56 26.03 54.10
N GLU A 2 -83.42 25.61 53.17
CA GLU A 2 -83.01 24.83 51.98
C GLU A 2 -82.11 25.60 50.99
N VAL A 3 -82.38 26.89 50.74
CA VAL A 3 -81.60 27.71 49.79
C VAL A 3 -80.12 27.87 50.21
N GLN A 4 -79.86 28.01 51.52
CA GLN A 4 -78.50 28.13 52.05
C GLN A 4 -77.70 26.82 51.99
N LEU A 5 -78.39 25.66 51.98
CA LEU A 5 -77.76 24.35 51.82
C LEU A 5 -77.39 24.08 50.36
N GLN A 6 -78.24 24.49 49.41
CA GLN A 6 -77.95 24.40 47.98
C GLN A 6 -76.75 25.26 47.59
N ASP A 7 -76.68 26.51 48.05
CA ASP A 7 -75.53 27.39 47.79
C ASP A 7 -74.22 26.83 48.36
N LEU A 8 -74.27 26.18 49.53
CA LEU A 8 -73.09 25.57 50.14
C LEU A 8 -72.61 24.34 49.35
N VAL A 9 -73.54 23.51 48.87
CA VAL A 9 -73.23 22.34 48.02
C VAL A 9 -72.67 22.78 46.68
N GLU A 10 -73.25 23.81 46.06
CA GLU A 10 -72.77 24.38 44.80
C GLU A 10 -71.32 24.88 44.95
N LYS A 11 -71.05 25.59 46.05
CA LYS A 11 -69.71 26.13 46.34
C LYS A 11 -68.67 25.04 46.61
N ILE A 12 -69.01 24.02 47.40
CA ILE A 12 -68.13 22.86 47.63
C ILE A 12 -67.83 22.12 46.32
N LYS A 13 -68.84 21.98 45.46
CA LYS A 13 -68.69 21.34 44.15
C LYS A 13 -67.79 22.17 43.23
N GLN A 14 -67.96 23.50 43.24
CA GLN A 14 -67.15 24.43 42.45
C GLN A 14 -65.69 24.48 42.93
N ASP A 15 -65.46 24.54 44.24
CA ASP A 15 -64.12 24.50 44.85
C ASP A 15 -63.43 23.14 44.60
N GLY A 16 -64.20 22.04 44.65
CA GLY A 16 -63.71 20.70 44.33
C GLY A 16 -63.31 20.55 42.87
N ILE A 17 -64.11 21.08 41.94
CA ILE A 17 -63.79 21.09 40.50
C ILE A 17 -62.55 21.94 40.24
N ALA A 18 -62.48 23.15 40.80
CA ALA A 18 -61.33 24.04 40.61
C ALA A 18 -60.01 23.43 41.15
N SER A 19 -60.06 22.78 42.32
CA SER A 19 -58.91 22.08 42.88
C SER A 19 -58.47 20.89 42.01
N ALA A 20 -59.42 20.11 41.49
CA ALA A 20 -59.14 18.99 40.60
C ALA A 20 -58.56 19.46 39.26
N GLU A 21 -59.08 20.54 38.68
CA GLU A 21 -58.55 21.17 37.46
C GLU A 21 -57.13 21.68 37.66
N GLN A 22 -56.85 22.31 38.81
CA GLN A 22 -55.50 22.78 39.14
C GLN A 22 -54.51 21.62 39.29
N GLN A 23 -54.90 20.52 39.94
CA GLN A 23 -54.06 19.32 40.07
C GLN A 23 -53.83 18.64 38.72
N ALA A 24 -54.87 18.53 37.89
CA ALA A 24 -54.76 17.96 36.54
C ALA A 24 -53.81 18.79 35.66
N ALA A 25 -53.94 20.12 35.70
CA ALA A 25 -53.03 21.03 35.00
C ALA A 25 -51.58 20.87 35.48
N GLY A 26 -51.36 20.70 36.78
CA GLY A 26 -50.04 20.42 37.36
C GLY A 26 -49.43 19.10 36.85
N ILE A 27 -50.23 18.02 36.82
CA ILE A 27 -49.80 16.71 36.31
C ILE A 27 -49.44 16.79 34.83
N ILE A 28 -50.27 17.47 34.02
CA ILE A 28 -50.00 17.64 32.57
C ILE A 28 -48.72 18.44 32.36
N ALA A 29 -48.54 19.55 33.08
CA ALA A 29 -47.33 20.37 32.97
C ALA A 29 -46.06 19.59 33.36
N GLU A 30 -46.12 18.75 34.40
CA GLU A 30 -44.99 17.91 34.80
C GLU A 30 -44.72 16.80 33.78
N ALA A 31 -45.77 16.19 33.22
CA ALA A 31 -45.65 15.19 32.16
C ALA A 31 -45.03 15.79 30.88
N GLU A 32 -45.47 16.98 30.45
CA GLU A 32 -44.90 17.71 29.33
C GLU A 32 -43.43 18.06 29.56
N LYS A 33 -43.08 18.49 30.78
CA LYS A 33 -41.69 18.79 31.15
C LYS A 33 -40.81 17.53 31.07
N LYS A 34 -41.30 16.40 31.59
CA LYS A 34 -40.58 15.10 31.50
C LYS A 34 -40.44 14.64 30.06
N ALA A 35 -41.50 14.76 29.24
CA ALA A 35 -41.44 14.41 27.83
C ALA A 35 -40.38 15.25 27.08
N LYS A 36 -40.36 16.57 27.30
CA LYS A 36 -39.34 17.45 26.71
C LYS A 36 -37.92 17.08 27.16
N ALA A 37 -37.74 16.74 28.44
CA ALA A 37 -36.43 16.30 28.95
C ALA A 37 -35.96 15.00 28.29
N ILE A 38 -36.84 14.00 28.17
CA ILE A 38 -36.53 12.72 27.52
C ILE A 38 -36.12 12.93 26.06
N VAL A 39 -36.86 13.77 25.32
CA VAL A 39 -36.53 14.07 23.92
C VAL A 39 -35.18 14.78 23.83
N ALA A 40 -34.93 15.78 24.67
CA ALA A 40 -33.66 16.51 24.67
C ALA A 40 -32.45 15.61 25.03
N ASP A 41 -32.61 14.72 26.00
CA ASP A 41 -31.57 13.76 26.37
C ASP A 41 -31.31 12.76 25.24
N ALA A 42 -32.37 12.24 24.59
CA ALA A 42 -32.24 11.35 23.44
C ALA A 42 -31.56 12.04 22.24
N GLU A 43 -31.88 13.30 21.96
CA GLU A 43 -31.22 14.09 20.90
C GLU A 43 -29.73 14.28 21.19
N LYS A 44 -29.38 14.57 22.45
CA LYS A 44 -27.98 14.73 22.88
C LYS A 44 -27.19 13.43 22.80
N GLU A 45 -27.80 12.31 23.20
CA GLU A 45 -27.19 10.99 23.06
C GLU A 45 -26.99 10.61 21.59
N ALA A 46 -27.98 10.88 20.74
CA ALA A 46 -27.88 10.67 19.30
C ALA A 46 -26.76 11.51 18.67
N GLU A 47 -26.64 12.79 19.04
CA GLU A 47 -25.57 13.66 18.56
C GLU A 47 -24.18 13.16 19.00
N THR A 48 -24.07 12.69 20.25
CA THR A 48 -22.84 12.14 20.81
C THR A 48 -22.44 10.86 20.09
N LEU A 49 -23.41 9.97 19.83
CA LEU A 49 -23.20 8.74 19.09
C LEU A 49 -22.75 9.02 17.66
N LEU A 50 -23.42 9.96 16.96
CA LEU A 50 -23.05 10.36 15.60
C LEU A 50 -21.62 10.88 15.52
N LYS A 51 -21.23 11.79 16.42
CA LYS A 51 -19.86 12.31 16.50
C LYS A 51 -18.84 11.19 16.73
N LYS A 52 -19.15 10.26 17.64
CA LYS A 52 -18.27 9.11 17.92
C LYS A 52 -18.13 8.21 16.69
N THR A 53 -19.24 7.88 16.02
CA THR A 53 -19.24 7.04 14.81
C THR A 53 -18.48 7.70 13.67
N GLU A 54 -18.59 9.02 13.50
CA GLU A 54 -17.85 9.75 12.48
C GLU A 54 -16.32 9.68 12.71
N VAL A 55 -15.88 9.88 13.96
CA VAL A 55 -14.46 9.74 14.33
C VAL A 55 -13.97 8.30 14.12
N GLU A 56 -14.75 7.29 14.52
CA GLU A 56 -14.40 5.88 14.34
C GLU A 56 -14.35 5.49 12.87
N SER A 57 -15.31 5.96 12.06
CA SER A 57 -15.36 5.74 10.61
C SER A 57 -14.16 6.37 9.91
N GLN A 58 -13.78 7.59 10.29
CA GLN A 58 -12.59 8.25 9.74
C GLN A 58 -11.32 7.49 10.13
N ARG A 59 -11.22 7.03 11.39
CA ARG A 59 -10.08 6.24 11.86
C ARG A 59 -9.97 4.92 11.09
N PHE A 60 -11.08 4.21 10.91
CA PHE A 60 -11.14 2.97 10.16
C PHE A 60 -10.75 3.18 8.68
N THR A 61 -11.23 4.28 8.09
CA THR A 61 -10.89 4.65 6.71
C THR A 61 -9.39 4.90 6.55
N ASN A 62 -8.79 5.72 7.43
CA ASN A 62 -7.36 6.01 7.39
C ASN A 62 -6.51 4.74 7.59
N ALA A 63 -6.90 3.87 8.53
CA ALA A 63 -6.22 2.60 8.76
C ALA A 63 -6.31 1.66 7.55
N SER A 64 -7.47 1.62 6.90
CA SER A 64 -7.69 0.81 5.70
C SER A 64 -6.86 1.32 4.52
N GLU A 65 -6.80 2.64 4.31
CA GLU A 65 -5.93 3.23 3.28
C GLU A 65 -4.45 2.93 3.51
N ALA A 66 -3.98 3.03 4.76
CA ALA A 66 -2.61 2.69 5.10
C ALA A 66 -2.31 1.20 4.83
N ALA A 67 -3.23 0.30 5.16
CA ALA A 67 -3.08 -1.12 4.88
C ALA A 67 -3.03 -1.42 3.37
N VAL A 68 -3.89 -0.77 2.58
CA VAL A 68 -3.87 -0.90 1.11
C VAL A 68 -2.58 -0.36 0.52
N LYS A 69 -2.09 0.80 1.00
CA LYS A 69 -0.81 1.37 0.56
C LYS A 69 0.35 0.42 0.84
N GLN A 70 0.38 -0.20 2.03
CA GLN A 70 1.40 -1.19 2.37
C GLN A 70 1.32 -2.43 1.48
N ALA A 71 0.12 -2.93 1.20
CA ALA A 71 -0.07 -4.07 0.31
C ALA A 71 0.42 -3.76 -1.13
N CYS A 72 0.11 -2.55 -1.63
CA CYS A 72 0.59 -2.06 -2.92
C CYS A 72 2.13 -2.03 -2.96
N ARG A 73 2.78 -1.48 -1.93
CA ARG A 73 4.24 -1.45 -1.83
C ARG A 73 4.83 -2.87 -1.82
N ASN A 74 4.27 -3.77 -1.03
CA ASN A 74 4.73 -5.15 -0.95
C ASN A 74 4.60 -5.87 -2.30
N ALA A 75 3.53 -5.61 -3.07
CA ALA A 75 3.36 -6.17 -4.40
C ALA A 75 4.44 -5.68 -5.38
N LEU A 76 4.78 -4.39 -5.35
CA LEU A 76 5.86 -3.84 -6.18
C LEU A 76 7.23 -4.45 -5.82
N ILE A 77 7.52 -4.60 -4.52
CA ILE A 77 8.76 -5.23 -4.04
C ILE A 77 8.82 -6.68 -4.52
N ALA A 78 7.76 -7.45 -4.29
CA ALA A 78 7.70 -8.86 -4.69
C ALA A 78 7.86 -9.03 -6.22
N PHE A 79 7.27 -8.13 -7.01
CA PHE A 79 7.46 -8.12 -8.46
C PHE A 79 8.93 -7.86 -8.83
N ARG A 80 9.56 -6.83 -8.25
CA ARG A 80 10.98 -6.51 -8.48
C ARG A 80 11.90 -7.68 -8.09
N GLU A 81 11.66 -8.28 -6.93
CA GLU A 81 12.43 -9.42 -6.44
C GLU A 81 12.25 -10.64 -7.34
N GLY A 82 11.02 -10.92 -7.79
CA GLY A 82 10.73 -12.03 -8.71
C GLY A 82 11.41 -11.87 -10.07
N VAL A 83 11.40 -10.66 -10.64
CA VAL A 83 12.13 -10.34 -11.87
C VAL A 83 13.64 -10.51 -11.67
N THR A 84 14.19 -9.95 -10.58
CA THR A 84 15.63 -10.06 -10.27
C THR A 84 16.05 -11.52 -10.11
N ALA A 85 15.28 -12.32 -9.36
CA ALA A 85 15.56 -13.74 -9.17
C ALA A 85 15.50 -14.54 -10.48
N SER A 86 14.57 -14.19 -11.38
CA SER A 86 14.46 -14.81 -12.70
C SER A 86 15.67 -14.50 -13.58
N LEU A 87 16.14 -13.25 -13.56
CA LEU A 87 17.34 -12.84 -14.28
C LEU A 87 18.60 -13.51 -13.69
N ASP A 88 18.72 -13.56 -12.37
CA ASP A 88 19.83 -14.25 -11.70
C ASP A 88 19.87 -15.74 -12.06
N ALA A 89 18.71 -16.40 -12.10
CA ALA A 89 18.61 -17.80 -12.51
C ALA A 89 19.04 -17.99 -13.96
N LEU A 90 18.62 -17.10 -14.87
CA LEU A 90 19.02 -17.11 -16.27
C LEU A 90 20.54 -16.93 -16.40
N ILE A 91 21.11 -15.91 -15.76
CA ILE A 91 22.55 -15.63 -15.80
C ILE A 91 23.35 -16.82 -15.26
N LYS A 92 22.93 -17.43 -14.15
CA LYS A 92 23.59 -18.63 -13.60
C LYS A 92 23.54 -19.80 -14.57
N ALA A 93 22.39 -20.05 -15.20
CA ALA A 93 22.22 -21.13 -16.16
C ALA A 93 23.10 -20.93 -17.39
N GLU A 94 23.08 -19.73 -17.99
CA GLU A 94 23.90 -19.39 -19.16
C GLU A 94 25.40 -19.39 -18.83
N THR A 95 25.79 -18.89 -17.65
CA THR A 95 27.19 -18.92 -17.20
C THR A 95 27.67 -20.36 -16.99
N ALA A 96 26.86 -21.22 -16.37
CA ALA A 96 27.18 -22.64 -16.23
C ALA A 96 27.30 -23.35 -17.59
N ALA A 97 26.43 -23.02 -18.54
CA ALA A 97 26.50 -23.55 -19.91
C ALA A 97 27.74 -23.04 -20.68
N ALA A 98 28.14 -21.79 -20.44
CA ALA A 98 29.34 -21.19 -21.03
C ALA A 98 30.65 -21.79 -20.48
N TYR A 99 30.65 -22.28 -19.24
CA TYR A 99 31.78 -22.98 -18.61
C TYR A 99 31.93 -24.42 -19.13
N ASN A 100 32.12 -24.56 -20.43
CA ASN A 100 32.36 -25.84 -21.07
C ASN A 100 33.83 -26.28 -20.99
N SER A 101 34.09 -27.53 -21.38
CA SER A 101 35.42 -28.16 -21.27
C SER A 101 36.51 -27.37 -22.00
N ASP A 102 36.20 -26.68 -23.10
CA ASP A 102 37.20 -25.92 -23.87
C ASP A 102 37.54 -24.58 -23.20
N VAL A 103 36.54 -23.91 -22.62
CA VAL A 103 36.75 -22.71 -21.78
C VAL A 103 37.57 -23.06 -20.53
N LEU A 104 37.25 -24.19 -19.87
CA LEU A 104 37.96 -24.66 -18.67
C LEU A 104 39.38 -25.16 -18.97
N LYS A 105 39.62 -25.83 -20.10
CA LYS A 105 40.98 -26.21 -20.56
C LYS A 105 41.88 -25.00 -20.80
N THR A 106 41.31 -23.82 -20.99
CA THR A 106 42.07 -22.57 -21.21
C THR A 106 42.26 -21.82 -19.89
N LEU A 107 41.20 -21.70 -19.07
CA LEU A 107 41.23 -20.99 -17.78
C LEU A 107 42.04 -21.71 -16.70
N ILE A 108 41.95 -23.04 -16.59
CA ILE A 108 42.62 -23.81 -15.54
C ILE A 108 44.15 -23.69 -15.63
N PRO A 109 44.80 -23.87 -16.81
CA PRO A 109 46.24 -23.68 -16.92
C PRO A 109 46.71 -22.24 -16.66
N GLU A 110 45.92 -21.23 -17.02
CA GLU A 110 46.24 -19.83 -16.69
C GLU A 110 46.13 -19.55 -15.19
N ALA A 111 45.08 -20.05 -14.54
CA ALA A 111 44.91 -19.95 -13.08
C ALA A 111 46.05 -20.66 -12.33
N VAL A 112 46.44 -21.86 -12.76
CA VAL A 112 47.56 -22.62 -12.19
C VAL A 112 48.91 -21.91 -12.42
N LYS A 113 49.13 -21.33 -13.61
CA LYS A 113 50.32 -20.50 -13.87
C LYS A 113 50.36 -19.25 -12.99
N GLY A 114 49.22 -18.63 -12.71
CA GLY A 114 49.09 -17.53 -11.75
C GLY A 114 49.42 -17.96 -10.32
N TRP A 115 48.91 -19.12 -9.90
CA TRP A 115 49.14 -19.67 -8.57
C TRP A 115 50.61 -20.06 -8.31
N ILE A 116 51.28 -20.65 -9.30
CA ILE A 116 52.72 -20.99 -9.23
C ILE A 116 53.58 -19.73 -9.05
N LYS A 117 53.11 -18.54 -9.47
CA LYS A 117 53.82 -17.28 -9.27
C LYS A 117 53.67 -16.69 -7.86
N THR A 118 52.61 -17.01 -7.12
CA THR A 118 52.29 -16.39 -5.82
C THR A 118 52.54 -17.27 -4.60
N ASN A 119 52.67 -18.60 -4.77
CA ASN A 119 53.13 -19.57 -3.76
C ASN A 119 52.41 -19.54 -2.38
N GLU A 120 51.12 -19.21 -2.35
CA GLU A 120 50.27 -19.27 -1.14
C GLU A 120 49.16 -20.33 -1.27
N ALA A 121 48.75 -20.92 -0.14
CA ALA A 121 47.84 -22.08 -0.09
C ALA A 121 46.34 -21.75 -0.22
N ASP A 122 45.95 -20.47 -0.18
CA ASP A 122 44.59 -20.01 -0.44
C ASP A 122 44.48 -19.49 -1.88
N ILE A 123 43.99 -20.34 -2.79
CA ILE A 123 43.70 -19.91 -4.16
C ILE A 123 42.39 -19.15 -4.17
N SER A 124 42.47 -17.87 -3.89
CA SER A 124 41.57 -16.93 -4.55
C SER A 124 42.12 -16.73 -5.96
N VAL A 125 41.34 -16.99 -7.02
CA VAL A 125 41.72 -16.56 -8.37
C VAL A 125 41.61 -15.02 -8.39
N ILE A 126 42.63 -14.36 -7.84
CA ILE A 126 42.76 -12.91 -7.86
C ILE A 126 43.31 -12.56 -9.23
N MET A 127 42.39 -12.25 -10.12
CA MET A 127 42.71 -11.65 -11.41
C MET A 127 43.20 -10.22 -11.17
N SER A 128 44.20 -9.79 -11.95
CA SER A 128 44.62 -8.40 -11.96
C SER A 128 43.41 -7.51 -12.34
N PRO A 129 43.35 -6.23 -11.91
CA PRO A 129 42.27 -5.33 -12.32
C PRO A 129 42.10 -5.24 -13.84
N GLU A 130 43.18 -5.46 -14.61
CA GLU A 130 43.15 -5.54 -16.07
C GLU A 130 42.51 -6.83 -16.58
N ASP A 131 42.83 -7.99 -15.99
CA ASP A 131 42.28 -9.27 -16.45
C ASP A 131 40.84 -9.49 -15.95
N ALA A 132 40.49 -8.94 -14.79
CA ALA A 132 39.10 -8.81 -14.34
C ALA A 132 38.30 -7.96 -15.32
N LYS A 133 38.84 -6.82 -15.77
CA LYS A 133 38.22 -5.99 -16.82
C LYS A 133 38.13 -6.71 -18.17
N LYS A 134 39.12 -7.51 -18.54
CA LYS A 134 39.06 -8.31 -19.78
C LYS A 134 38.01 -9.42 -19.69
N LEU A 135 37.91 -10.10 -18.55
CA LEU A 135 36.89 -11.11 -18.31
C LEU A 135 35.49 -10.47 -18.25
N GLU A 136 35.34 -9.37 -17.53
CA GLU A 136 34.13 -8.55 -17.51
C GLU A 136 33.76 -8.09 -18.93
N SER A 137 34.72 -7.60 -19.71
CA SER A 137 34.51 -7.19 -21.10
C SER A 137 34.20 -8.36 -22.03
N ALA A 138 34.77 -9.54 -21.79
CA ALA A 138 34.53 -10.75 -22.58
C ALA A 138 33.17 -11.37 -22.23
N LEU A 139 32.77 -11.37 -20.96
CA LEU A 139 31.43 -11.75 -20.51
C LEU A 139 30.40 -10.73 -20.99
N LEU A 140 30.68 -9.42 -20.90
CA LEU A 140 29.85 -8.37 -21.51
C LEU A 140 29.78 -8.51 -23.02
N ALA A 141 30.83 -8.96 -23.70
CA ALA A 141 30.85 -9.18 -25.14
C ALA A 141 30.08 -10.45 -25.52
N ALA A 142 30.22 -11.54 -24.77
CA ALA A 142 29.45 -12.78 -24.96
C ALA A 142 27.97 -12.56 -24.63
N PHE A 143 27.70 -11.86 -23.54
CA PHE A 143 26.37 -11.37 -23.18
C PHE A 143 25.86 -10.44 -24.27
N LYS A 144 26.62 -9.43 -24.72
CA LYS A 144 26.28 -8.57 -25.87
C LYS A 144 26.06 -9.35 -27.15
N LYS A 145 26.72 -10.49 -27.38
CA LYS A 145 26.55 -11.30 -28.60
C LYS A 145 25.25 -12.11 -28.56
N GLU A 146 24.85 -12.55 -27.36
CA GLU A 146 23.57 -13.20 -27.11
C GLU A 146 22.42 -12.17 -27.06
N VAL A 147 22.72 -10.97 -26.59
CA VAL A 147 21.90 -9.75 -26.57
C VAL A 147 21.86 -9.09 -27.96
N GLU A 148 22.85 -9.23 -28.84
CA GLU A 148 22.85 -8.75 -30.22
C GLU A 148 21.81 -9.47 -31.08
N LYS A 149 21.27 -10.60 -30.58
CA LYS A 149 20.07 -11.24 -31.11
C LYS A 149 18.76 -10.52 -30.73
N GLY A 150 18.77 -9.40 -30.00
CA GLY A 150 17.57 -8.54 -29.85
C GLY A 150 17.46 -7.55 -28.69
N ILE A 151 18.46 -7.36 -27.84
CA ILE A 151 18.43 -6.52 -26.63
C ILE A 151 19.56 -5.46 -26.71
N GLU A 152 19.33 -4.23 -26.27
CA GLU A 152 20.35 -3.16 -26.23
C GLU A 152 20.31 -2.51 -24.84
N VAL A 153 21.41 -2.60 -24.08
CA VAL A 153 21.49 -2.05 -22.71
C VAL A 153 22.06 -0.63 -22.77
N LYS A 154 21.24 0.36 -22.43
CA LYS A 154 21.60 1.79 -22.33
C LYS A 154 21.40 2.27 -20.90
N SER A 155 22.32 3.10 -20.39
CA SER A 155 22.10 3.84 -19.15
C SER A 155 21.24 5.08 -19.45
N ASP A 156 20.17 5.28 -18.68
CA ASP A 156 19.32 6.47 -18.74
C ASP A 156 19.41 7.21 -17.40
N ALA A 157 19.99 8.40 -17.41
CA ALA A 157 20.16 9.23 -16.21
C ALA A 157 18.83 9.82 -15.70
N GLN A 158 17.73 9.71 -16.46
CA GLN A 158 16.39 10.11 -16.02
C GLN A 158 15.63 8.97 -15.32
N LEU A 159 16.17 7.74 -15.32
CA LEU A 159 15.59 6.64 -14.54
C LEU A 159 16.04 6.74 -13.08
N ALA A 160 15.11 7.07 -12.18
CA ALA A 160 15.36 7.03 -10.73
C ALA A 160 15.53 5.59 -10.21
N GLY A 161 14.98 4.60 -10.92
CA GLY A 161 15.15 3.16 -10.65
C GLY A 161 14.32 2.27 -11.59
N GLY A 162 14.78 1.04 -11.87
CA GLY A 162 14.14 0.10 -12.80
C GLY A 162 14.91 -0.09 -14.11
N PHE A 163 14.25 -0.66 -15.12
CA PHE A 163 14.81 -0.83 -16.48
C PHE A 163 13.70 -0.70 -17.53
N ARG A 164 14.06 -0.35 -18.78
CA ARG A 164 13.13 -0.35 -19.93
C ARG A 164 13.57 -1.41 -20.93
N ILE A 165 12.63 -2.18 -21.47
CA ILE A 165 12.85 -3.08 -22.59
C ILE A 165 12.18 -2.47 -23.82
N GLY A 166 12.95 -2.13 -24.85
CA GLY A 166 12.42 -1.54 -26.08
C GLY A 166 12.89 -2.29 -27.32
N VAL A 167 12.08 -2.25 -28.37
CA VAL A 167 12.46 -2.76 -29.69
C VAL A 167 13.42 -1.77 -30.36
N LYS A 168 14.43 -2.28 -31.06
CA LYS A 168 15.57 -1.51 -31.61
C LYS A 168 15.16 -0.40 -32.60
N ASP A 169 13.97 -0.50 -33.19
CA ASP A 169 13.38 0.48 -34.11
C ASP A 169 12.59 1.61 -33.40
N GLY A 170 12.47 1.55 -32.06
CA GLY A 170 11.69 2.49 -31.26
C GLY A 170 10.17 2.33 -31.41
N SER A 171 9.69 1.25 -32.02
CA SER A 171 8.27 1.01 -32.27
C SER A 171 7.49 0.65 -31.00
N ALA A 172 8.16 0.08 -29.99
CA ALA A 172 7.58 -0.23 -28.69
C ALA A 172 8.62 -0.11 -27.56
N TYR A 173 8.20 0.52 -26.46
CA TYR A 173 8.95 0.59 -25.21
C TYR A 173 8.08 0.03 -24.09
N TYR A 174 8.60 -0.95 -23.38
CA TYR A 174 8.03 -1.49 -22.15
C TYR A 174 8.85 -0.94 -20.99
N ASP A 175 8.28 0.02 -20.29
CA ASP A 175 8.90 0.66 -19.13
C ASP A 175 8.58 -0.14 -17.87
N PHE A 176 9.62 -0.61 -17.17
CA PHE A 176 9.51 -1.33 -15.90
C PHE A 176 10.09 -0.51 -14.73
N SER A 177 10.11 0.82 -14.85
CA SER A 177 10.26 1.72 -13.71
C SER A 177 9.13 1.51 -12.69
N ALA A 178 9.40 1.87 -11.43
CA ALA A 178 8.40 1.75 -10.37
C ALA A 178 7.11 2.53 -10.72
N GLU A 179 7.26 3.69 -11.36
CA GLU A 179 6.19 4.54 -11.86
C GLU A 179 5.38 3.85 -12.99
N ALA A 180 6.06 3.30 -14.00
CA ALA A 180 5.38 2.64 -15.11
C ALA A 180 4.65 1.35 -14.69
N VAL A 181 5.23 0.59 -13.76
CA VAL A 181 4.59 -0.59 -13.19
C VAL A 181 3.37 -0.18 -12.35
N ALA A 182 3.47 0.88 -11.54
CA ALA A 182 2.32 1.38 -10.79
C ALA A 182 1.20 1.90 -11.70
N ASP A 183 1.53 2.54 -12.83
CA ASP A 183 0.55 2.96 -13.82
C ASP A 183 -0.11 1.76 -14.51
N LEU A 184 0.65 0.70 -14.81
CA LEU A 184 0.12 -0.54 -15.37
C LEU A 184 -0.88 -1.21 -14.41
N PHE A 185 -0.53 -1.35 -13.13
CA PHE A 185 -1.42 -1.93 -12.12
C PHE A 185 -2.61 -1.03 -11.78
N SER A 186 -2.45 0.29 -11.87
CA SER A 186 -3.53 1.27 -11.67
C SER A 186 -4.72 1.05 -12.61
N ALA A 187 -4.50 0.46 -13.80
CA ALA A 187 -5.57 0.14 -14.75
C ALA A 187 -6.48 -1.01 -14.29
N TYR A 188 -6.06 -1.82 -13.32
CA TYR A 188 -6.78 -3.02 -12.86
C TYR A 188 -7.36 -2.88 -11.45
N ILE A 189 -7.18 -1.73 -10.81
CA ILE A 189 -7.65 -1.46 -9.45
C ILE A 189 -8.56 -0.24 -9.41
N SER A 190 -9.34 -0.11 -8.33
CA SER A 190 -10.23 1.04 -8.17
C SER A 190 -9.44 2.35 -8.16
N SER A 191 -10.07 3.45 -8.59
CA SER A 191 -9.44 4.78 -8.67
C SER A 191 -8.79 5.24 -7.35
N ARG A 192 -9.38 4.86 -6.21
CA ARG A 192 -8.82 5.13 -4.87
C ARG A 192 -7.55 4.31 -4.60
N ALA A 193 -7.57 3.01 -4.94
CA ALA A 193 -6.40 2.15 -4.79
C ALA A 193 -5.27 2.54 -5.75
N ALA A 194 -5.60 2.93 -6.99
CA ALA A 194 -4.64 3.45 -7.97
C ALA A 194 -3.90 4.68 -7.44
N ARG A 195 -4.60 5.62 -6.80
CA ARG A 195 -3.96 6.79 -6.19
C ARG A 195 -2.98 6.39 -5.07
N LEU A 196 -3.39 5.49 -4.18
CA LEU A 196 -2.54 5.00 -3.09
C LEU A 196 -1.31 4.24 -3.61
N LEU A 197 -1.45 3.47 -4.68
CA LEU A 197 -0.36 2.79 -5.36
C LEU A 197 0.67 3.79 -5.92
N LYS A 198 0.21 4.85 -6.60
CA LYS A 198 1.10 5.92 -7.11
C LYS A 198 1.81 6.67 -5.98
N ASP A 199 1.15 6.87 -4.84
CA ASP A 199 1.78 7.50 -3.68
C ASP A 199 2.77 6.57 -2.96
N ALA A 200 2.60 5.25 -3.04
CA ALA A 200 3.56 4.28 -2.51
C ALA A 200 4.87 4.24 -3.31
N VAL A 201 4.84 4.52 -4.62
CA VAL A 201 6.04 4.60 -5.46
C VAL A 201 6.98 5.71 -5.02
N LYS A 202 6.45 6.86 -4.59
CA LYS A 202 7.26 8.02 -4.14
C LYS A 202 8.05 7.75 -2.85
N GLU A 203 7.74 6.65 -2.15
CA GLU A 203 8.37 6.25 -0.89
C GLU A 203 9.30 5.02 -1.04
N LEU A 204 9.48 4.52 -2.28
CA LEU A 204 10.46 3.49 -2.63
C LEU A 204 11.81 4.13 -2.99
#